data_AF-A0A2V6AH42-F1
#
_entry.id   AF-A0A2V6AH42-F1
#
_cell.length_a   1.000
_cell.length_b   1.000
_cell.length_c   1.000
_cell.angle_alpha   90.00
_cell.angle_beta   90.00
_cell.angle_gamma   90.00
#
_symmetry.space_group_name_H-M   'P 1'
#
loop_
_entity.id
_entity.type
_entity.pdbx_description
1 polymer ?
#
loop_
_entity_poly.entity_id
_entity_poly.type
_entity_poly.pdbx_seq_one_letter_code
_entity_poly.pdbx_strand_id
1 'polypeptide(L)' 'MRRTTTAFEIFDVSNPATPSRVSRSPLANSGQPDDIFVSGKYAYIVEGGGTTNAFEIFDISRVPAAR' A
#
# COMPACT_ATOMS: atom_id res chain seq x y z
N MET A 1 -16.75 14.53 7.31
CA MET A 1 -15.28 14.62 7.24
C MET A 1 -14.75 13.32 6.64
N ARG A 2 -14.05 13.34 5.51
CA ARG A 2 -13.40 12.14 4.97
C ARG A 2 -12.05 12.01 5.69
N ARG A 3 -11.90 11.01 6.57
CA ARG A 3 -10.58 10.67 7.09
C ARG A 3 -9.75 10.16 5.92
N THR A 4 -8.72 10.90 5.53
CA THR A 4 -7.72 10.40 4.59
C THR A 4 -6.80 9.49 5.39
N THR A 5 -7.14 8.21 5.52
CA THR A 5 -6.20 7.21 6.05
C THR A 5 -5.11 7.00 5.00
N THR A 6 -3.84 7.02 5.42
CA THR A 6 -2.72 6.58 4.59
C THR A 6 -2.95 5.13 4.17
N ALA A 7 -2.66 4.80 2.91
CA ALA A 7 -3.00 3.51 2.35
C ALA A 7 -1.89 2.95 1.47
N PHE A 8 -1.75 1.62 1.49
CA PHE A 8 -1.03 0.87 0.48
C PHE A 8 -1.97 0.60 -0.71
N GLU A 9 -1.55 1.03 -1.90
CA GLU A 9 -2.34 0.93 -3.12
C GLU A 9 -1.57 0.13 -4.18
N ILE A 10 -2.28 -0.77 -4.87
CA ILE A 10 -1.73 -1.59 -5.96
C ILE A 10 -2.42 -1.18 -7.25
N PHE A 11 -1.65 -0.92 -8.29
CA PHE A 11 -2.13 -0.55 -9.62
C PHE A 11 -1.68 -1.57 -10.66
N ASP A 12 -2.61 -1.94 -11.55
CA ASP A 12 -2.28 -2.59 -12.81
C ASP A 12 -1.85 -1.52 -13.83
N VAL A 13 -0.63 -1.69 -14.36
CA VAL A 13 0.02 -0.79 -15.32
C VAL A 13 0.23 -1.45 -16.69
N SER A 14 -0.50 -2.52 -16.98
CA SER A 14 -0.47 -3.23 -18.28
C SER A 14 -0.76 -2.32 -19.47
N ASN A 15 -1.62 -1.30 -19.29
CA ASN A 15 -1.71 -0.14 -20.17
C ASN A 15 -1.07 1.09 -19.50
N PRO A 16 0.14 1.50 -19.89
CA PRO A 16 0.83 2.66 -19.31
C PRO A 16 0.08 3.99 -19.48
N ALA A 17 -0.76 4.11 -20.51
CA ALA A 17 -1.56 5.32 -20.73
C ALA A 17 -2.74 5.41 -19.75
N THR A 18 -3.20 4.28 -19.20
CA THR A 18 -4.35 4.22 -18.28
C THR A 18 -4.14 3.20 -17.16
N PRO A 19 -3.29 3.49 -16.16
CA PRO A 19 -3.17 2.66 -14.97
C PRO A 19 -4.51 2.50 -14.23
N SER A 20 -4.79 1.32 -13.69
CA SER A 20 -6.03 1.06 -12.93
C SER A 20 -5.71 0.58 -11.50
N ARG A 21 -6.39 1.13 -10.48
CA ARG A 21 -6.19 0.70 -9.10
C ARG A 21 -6.91 -0.63 -8.87
N VAL A 22 -6.16 -1.65 -8.49
CA VAL A 22 -6.70 -3.01 -8.26
C VAL A 22 -6.83 -3.35 -6.77
N SER A 23 -6.13 -2.64 -5.88
CA SER A 23 -6.31 -2.79 -4.43
C SER A 23 -5.99 -1.51 -3.66
N ARG A 24 -6.60 -1.38 -2.49
CA ARG A 24 -6.35 -0.33 -1.50
C ARG A 24 -6.56 -0.87 -0.10
N SER A 25 -5.49 -0.92 0.67
CA SER A 25 -5.52 -1.33 2.08
C SER A 25 -5.09 -0.16 2.96
N PRO A 26 -5.84 0.15 4.04
CA PRO A 26 -5.37 1.15 5.00
C PRO A 26 -4.08 0.65 5.66
N LEU A 27 -3.12 1.56 5.87
CA LEU A 27 -2.00 1.30 6.77
C LEU A 27 -2.51 1.33 8.21
N ALA A 28 -1.86 0.57 9.08
CA ALA A 28 -2.24 0.44 10.49
C ALA A 28 -2.12 1.78 11.23
N ASN A 29 -1.22 2.65 10.79
CA ASN A 29 -1.00 3.95 11.40
C ASN A 29 -1.39 5.09 10.48
N SER A 30 -1.65 6.24 11.09
CA SER A 30 -1.78 7.52 10.38
C SER A 30 -0.42 8.14 10.07
N GLY A 31 0.65 7.34 10.09
CA GLY A 31 2.00 7.77 9.81
C GLY A 31 2.20 8.08 8.32
N GLN A 32 3.37 8.63 8.03
CA GLN A 32 3.87 8.73 6.66
C GLN A 32 4.72 7.49 6.38
N PRO A 33 4.42 6.68 5.36
CA PRO A 33 5.29 5.60 4.94
C PRO A 33 6.57 6.22 4.39
N ASP A 34 7.70 5.69 4.84
CA ASP A 34 9.03 6.16 4.42
C ASP A 34 9.52 5.39 3.20
N ASP A 35 9.30 4.07 3.19
CA ASP A 35 9.79 3.21 2.11
C ASP A 35 8.95 1.93 1.95
N ILE A 36 9.06 1.34 0.76
CA ILE A 36 8.47 0.06 0.40
C ILE A 36 9.50 -0.83 -0.31
N PHE A 37 9.66 -2.05 0.18
CA PHE A 37 10.44 -3.10 -0.47
C PHE A 37 9.53 -4.25 -0.90
N VAL A 38 9.78 -4.84 -2.07
CA VAL A 38 9.00 -5.98 -2.58
C VAL A 38 9.92 -7.17 -2.79
N SER A 39 9.56 -8.33 -2.22
CA SER A 39 10.25 -9.59 -2.45
C SER A 39 9.25 -10.73 -2.61
N GLY A 40 9.31 -11.39 -3.77
CA GLY A 40 8.38 -12.44 -4.13
C GLY A 40 6.94 -11.95 -4.11
N LYS A 41 6.14 -12.50 -3.18
CA LYS A 41 4.71 -12.21 -3.01
C LYS A 41 4.41 -11.24 -1.87
N TYR A 42 5.43 -10.57 -1.33
CA TYR A 42 5.27 -9.70 -0.18
C TYR A 42 5.78 -8.29 -0.45
N ALA A 43 5.02 -7.31 0.02
CA ALA A 43 5.46 -5.93 0.17
C ALA A 43 5.72 -5.64 1.65
N TYR A 44 6.84 -4.98 1.93
CA TYR A 44 7.33 -4.62 3.24
C TYR A 44 7.34 -3.10 3.31
N ILE A 45 6.53 -2.54 4.20
CA ILE A 45 6.37 -1.08 4.34
C ILE A 45 6.88 -0.68 5.71
N VAL A 46 7.71 0.35 5.73
CA VAL A 46 8.19 0.99 6.96
C VAL A 46 7.57 2.38 7.08
N GLU A 47 7.05 2.68 8.25
CA GLU A 47 6.60 4.02 8.64
C GLU A 47 7.50 4.48 9.78
N GLY A 48 8.15 5.64 9.64
CA GLY A 48 9.09 6.18 10.62
C GLY A 48 9.25 7.70 10.57
N GLY A 49 8.66 8.38 9.58
CA GLY A 49 8.66 9.85 9.45
C GLY A 49 7.84 10.63 10.49
N GLY A 50 7.49 10.04 11.65
CA GLY A 50 6.63 10.67 12.66
C GLY A 50 6.88 10.19 14.10
N THR A 51 5.86 10.27 14.96
CA THR A 51 5.93 9.81 16.36
C THR A 51 5.73 8.30 16.53
N THR A 52 5.43 7.61 15.44
CA THR A 52 5.03 6.20 15.44
C THR A 52 5.87 5.46 14.42
N ASN A 53 6.50 4.38 14.87
CA ASN A 53 7.21 3.47 13.99
C ASN A 53 6.35 2.24 13.73
N ALA A 54 6.30 1.81 12.48
CA ALA A 54 5.58 0.62 12.09
C ALA A 54 6.32 -0.16 11.01
N PHE A 55 6.08 -1.46 11.01
CA PHE A 55 6.51 -2.38 9.97
C PHE A 55 5.34 -3.27 9.61
N GLU A 56 4.85 -3.11 8.38
CA GLU A 56 3.70 -3.84 7.86
C GLU A 56 4.11 -4.73 6.69
N ILE A 57 3.58 -5.95 6.67
CA ILE A 57 3.82 -6.92 5.59
C ILE A 57 2.50 -7.22 4.91
N PHE A 58 2.43 -6.96 3.61
CA PHE A 58 1.27 -7.25 2.78
C PHE A 58 1.55 -8.41 1.83
N ASP A 59 0.67 -9.42 1.82
CA ASP A 59 0.64 -10.45 0.76
C ASP A 59 0.04 -9.83 -0.51
N ILE A 60 0.87 -9.58 -1.52
CA ILE A 60 0.48 -8.99 -2.80
C ILE A 60 -0.01 -10.03 -3.82
N SER A 61 0.00 -11.32 -3.48
CA SER A 61 -0.53 -12.37 -4.37
C SER A 61 -2.06 -12.44 -4.37
N ARG A 62 -2.69 -11.83 -3.36
CA ARG A 62 -4.15 -11.77 -3.23
C ARG A 62 -4.64 -10.36 -3.47
N VAL A 63 -4.61 -9.95 -4.73
CA VAL A 63 -5.34 -8.76 -5.16
C VAL A 63 -6.80 -9.19 -5.33
N PRO A 64 -7.75 -8.74 -4.49
CA PRO A 64 -9.16 -9.01 -4.75
C PRO A 64 -9.48 -8.45 -6.14
N ALA A 65 -10.09 -9.24 -7.02
CA ALA A 65 -10.53 -8.75 -8.31
C ALA A 65 -11.33 -7.45 -8.10
N ALA A 66 -10.99 -6.41 -8.86
CA ALA A 66 -11.64 -5.11 -8.75
C ALA A 66 -13.17 -5.29 -8.79
N ARG A 67 -13.86 -4.79 -7.76
CA ARG A 67 -15.32 -4.68 -7.74
C ARG A 67 -15.77 -3.48 -8.55
#